data_AF-A0A9E6DXH1-F1
#
_entry.id   AF-A0A9E6DXH1-F1
#
_cell.length_a   1.000
_cell.length_b   1.000
_cell.length_c   1.000
_cell.angle_alpha   90.00
_cell.angle_beta   90.00
_cell.angle_gamma   90.00
#
_symmetry.space_group_name_H-M   'P 1'
#
loop_
_entity.id
_entity.type
_entity.pdbx_description
1 polymer ?
#
loop_
_entity_poly.entity_id
_entity_poly.type
_entity_poly.pdbx_seq_one_letter_code
_entity_poly.pdbx_strand_id
1 'polypeptide(L)'
;MKFITQLSIEFRYLILSFFAIVLITSFVQLRGQVVDMLPEFQPPIVEIQTEALGLSAEEVEALITVPMEVDLMNGVSWVETIRSKSMPGLSSIMQL
;
A
#
# COMPACT_ATOMS: atom_id res chain seq x y z
N MET A 1 10.93 -5.67 45.91
CA MET A 1 11.32 -6.69 44.90
C MET A 1 10.65 -8.06 45.09
N LYS A 2 10.16 -8.47 46.27
CA LYS A 2 9.51 -9.80 46.47
C LYS A 2 8.02 -9.88 46.09
N PHE A 3 7.37 -8.75 45.82
CA PHE A 3 5.93 -8.68 45.55
C PHE A 3 5.52 -9.48 44.29
N ILE A 4 6.29 -9.35 43.20
CA ILE A 4 6.03 -10.05 41.93
C ILE A 4 6.17 -11.56 42.12
N THR A 5 7.21 -12.02 42.82
CA THR A 5 7.42 -13.44 43.10
C THR A 5 6.33 -14.04 43.99
N GLN A 6 5.83 -13.28 44.97
CA GLN A 6 4.81 -13.75 45.90
C GLN A 6 3.44 -13.86 45.21
N LEU A 7 3.09 -12.85 44.41
CA LEU A 7 1.90 -12.88 43.55
C LEU A 7 1.95 -14.04 42.54
N SER A 8 3.14 -14.33 42.01
CA SER A 8 3.33 -15.44 41.07
C SER A 8 3.08 -16.83 41.67
N ILE A 9 3.41 -17.01 42.95
CA ILE A 9 3.24 -18.29 43.65
C ILE A 9 1.79 -18.48 44.11
N GLU A 10 1.15 -17.42 44.62
CA GLU A 10 -0.25 -17.48 45.07
C GLU A 10 -1.23 -17.73 43.92
N PHE A 11 -1.02 -17.08 42.76
CA PHE A 11 -1.89 -17.19 41.59
C PHE A 11 -1.34 -18.09 40.49
N ARG A 12 -0.55 -19.13 40.86
CA ARG A 12 0.16 -20.01 39.91
C ARG A 12 -0.72 -20.56 38.77
N TYR A 13 -1.97 -20.92 39.06
CA TYR A 13 -2.89 -21.47 38.05
C TYR A 13 -3.41 -20.40 37.09
N LEU A 14 -3.64 -19.18 37.58
CA LEU A 14 -4.05 -18.04 36.75
C LEU A 14 -2.93 -17.68 35.77
N ILE A 15 -1.69 -17.64 36.25
CA ILE A 15 -0.50 -17.34 35.45
C ILE A 15 -0.22 -18.45 34.42
N LEU A 16 -0.34 -19.72 34.83
CA LEU A 16 -0.21 -20.85 33.90
C LEU A 16 -1.27 -20.83 32.80
N SER A 17 -2.52 -20.54 33.16
CA SER A 17 -3.63 -20.42 32.19
C SER A 17 -3.38 -19.25 31.22
N PHE A 18 -2.98 -18.09 31.74
CA PHE A 18 -2.64 -16.94 30.91
C PHE A 18 -1.49 -17.25 29.94
N PHE A 19 -0.44 -17.91 30.42
CA PHE A 19 0.69 -18.31 29.58
C PHE A 19 0.27 -19.32 28.51
N ALA A 20 -0.59 -20.28 28.85
CA ALA A 20 -1.12 -21.25 27.90
C ALA A 20 -1.96 -20.57 26.81
N ILE A 21 -2.80 -19.60 27.18
CA ILE A 21 -3.59 -18.81 26.21
C ILE A 21 -2.65 -18.07 25.25
N VAL A 22 -1.65 -17.36 25.78
CA VAL A 22 -0.67 -16.62 24.95
C VAL A 22 0.07 -17.53 23.98
N LEU A 23 0.49 -18.72 24.43
CA LEU A 23 1.16 -19.69 23.55
C LEU A 23 0.24 -20.20 22.44
N ILE A 24 -1.02 -20.54 22.77
CA ILE A 24 -1.99 -21.02 21.79
C ILE A 24 -2.28 -19.93 20.76
N THR A 25 -2.55 -18.69 21.19
CA THR A 25 -2.84 -17.59 20.26
C THR A 25 -1.65 -17.26 19.37
N SER A 26 -0.43 -17.27 19.94
CA SER A 26 0.80 -17.03 19.18
C SER A 26 1.02 -18.12 18.13
N PHE A 27 0.84 -19.39 18.50
CA PHE A 27 1.00 -20.51 17.57
C PHE A 27 -0.01 -20.49 16.43
N VAL A 28 -1.26 -20.11 16.71
CA VAL A 28 -2.30 -19.96 15.68
C VAL A 28 -1.95 -18.81 14.73
N GLN A 29 -1.51 -17.66 15.23
CA GLN A 29 -1.14 -16.50 14.41
C GLN A 29 0.08 -16.76 13.53
N LEU A 30 1.09 -17.46 14.05
CA LEU A 30 2.31 -17.80 13.29
C LEU A 30 2.03 -18.68 12.06
N ARG A 31 0.99 -19.50 12.07
CA ARG A 31 0.62 -20.34 10.91
C ARG A 31 -0.04 -19.56 9.78
N GLY A 32 -0.67 -18.44 10.08
CA GLY A 32 -1.45 -17.64 9.12
C GLY A 32 -0.74 -16.40 8.62
N GLN A 33 0.40 -16.02 9.21
CA GLN A 33 1.15 -14.85 8.74
C GLN A 33 1.86 -15.16 7.42
N VAL A 34 1.54 -14.35 6.41
CA VAL A 34 2.30 -14.28 5.16
C VAL A 34 3.64 -13.63 5.48
N VAL A 35 4.71 -14.37 5.27
CA VAL A 35 6.07 -13.84 5.43
C VAL A 35 6.50 -13.27 4.09
N ASP A 36 6.35 -11.96 3.93
CA ASP A 36 6.89 -11.27 2.77
C ASP A 36 8.41 -11.11 2.94
N MET A 37 9.17 -11.54 1.93
CA MET A 37 10.64 -11.50 1.97
C MET A 37 11.20 -10.08 1.82
N LEU A 38 10.36 -9.13 1.41
CA LEU A 38 10.71 -7.73 1.19
C LEU A 38 9.62 -6.87 1.80
N PRO A 39 9.95 -5.83 2.59
CA PRO A 39 8.95 -4.82 2.93
C PRO A 39 8.50 -4.10 1.66
N GLU A 40 7.32 -3.49 1.71
CA GLU A 40 6.82 -2.66 0.62
C GLU A 40 7.75 -1.44 0.44
N PHE A 41 8.49 -1.41 -0.68
CA PHE A 41 9.40 -0.32 -1.04
C PHE A 41 8.82 0.63 -2.09
N GLN A 42 7.67 0.29 -2.66
CA GLN A 42 7.09 1.06 -3.76
C GLN A 42 6.15 2.12 -3.19
N PRO A 43 6.35 3.41 -3.50
CA PRO A 43 5.37 4.43 -3.18
C PRO A 43 4.05 4.12 -3.90
N PRO A 44 2.89 4.53 -3.34
CA PRO A 44 1.60 4.33 -3.99
C PRO A 44 1.53 5.13 -5.29
N ILE A 45 1.46 4.45 -6.42
CA ILE A 45 1.32 5.07 -7.74
C ILE A 45 -0.13 5.02 -8.22
N VAL A 46 -0.55 6.05 -8.95
CA VAL A 46 -1.86 6.09 -9.62
C VAL A 46 -1.63 6.19 -11.12
N GLU A 47 -2.17 5.24 -11.89
CA GLU A 47 -2.10 5.27 -13.36
C GLU A 47 -3.49 5.50 -13.95
N ILE A 48 -3.60 6.50 -14.82
CA ILE A 48 -4.79 6.85 -15.59
C ILE A 48 -4.51 6.50 -17.05
N GLN A 49 -5.28 5.57 -17.59
CA GLN A 49 -5.20 5.18 -19.00
C GLN A 49 -6.47 5.62 -19.72
N THR A 50 -6.29 6.38 -20.81
CA THR A 50 -7.37 6.92 -21.63
C THR A 50 -7.22 6.40 -23.06
N GLU A 51 -8.19 5.60 -23.50
CA GLU A 51 -8.25 5.09 -24.87
C GLU A 51 -8.72 6.18 -25.84
N ALA A 52 -8.02 6.31 -26.95
CA ALA A 52 -8.16 7.40 -27.91
C ALA A 52 -8.11 6.88 -29.35
N LEU A 53 -8.86 5.80 -29.61
CA LEU A 53 -8.84 5.05 -30.87
C LEU A 53 -9.03 5.96 -32.09
N GLY A 54 -8.14 5.81 -33.08
CA GLY A 54 -8.18 6.59 -34.32
C GLY A 54 -7.40 7.91 -34.28
N LEU A 55 -6.86 8.31 -33.12
CA LEU A 55 -5.93 9.43 -33.03
C LEU A 55 -4.47 8.98 -33.18
N SER A 56 -3.69 9.79 -33.90
CA SER A 56 -2.23 9.67 -33.93
C SER A 56 -1.62 10.04 -32.57
N ALA A 57 -0.37 9.65 -32.32
CA ALA A 57 0.30 9.94 -31.04
C ALA A 57 0.34 11.44 -30.73
N GLU A 58 0.52 12.29 -31.74
CA GLU A 58 0.61 13.74 -31.58
C GLU A 58 -0.77 14.36 -31.30
N GLU A 59 -1.83 13.83 -31.91
CA GLU A 59 -3.20 14.22 -31.59
C GLU A 59 -3.61 13.77 -30.19
N VAL A 60 -3.21 12.56 -29.75
CA VAL A 60 -3.43 12.09 -28.38
C VAL A 60 -2.72 13.00 -27.38
N GLU A 61 -1.49 13.40 -27.67
CA GLU A 61 -0.74 14.30 -26.81
C GLU A 61 -1.43 15.66 -26.69
N ALA A 62 -1.74 16.29 -27.83
CA ALA A 62 -2.31 17.63 -27.86
C ALA A 62 -3.75 17.71 -27.35
N LEU A 63 -4.58 16.70 -27.61
CA LEU A 63 -6.02 16.74 -27.30
C LEU A 63 -6.38 16.08 -25.98
N ILE A 64 -5.55 15.16 -25.47
CA ILE A 64 -5.88 14.34 -24.31
C ILE A 64 -4.82 14.49 -23.23
N THR A 65 -3.56 14.13 -23.51
CA THR A 65 -2.50 14.09 -22.49
C THR A 65 -2.21 15.48 -21.91
N VAL A 66 -1.94 16.48 -22.74
CA VAL A 66 -1.57 17.85 -22.30
C VAL A 66 -2.72 18.51 -21.51
N PRO A 67 -3.98 18.50 -21.98
CA PRO A 67 -5.09 19.03 -21.19
C PRO A 67 -5.28 18.29 -19.86
N MET A 68 -5.14 16.96 -19.82
CA MET A 68 -5.26 16.21 -18.56
C MET A 68 -4.18 16.58 -17.55
N GLU A 69 -2.92 16.71 -17.98
CA GLU A 69 -1.84 17.13 -17.09
C GLU A 69 -2.06 18.54 -16.54
N VAL A 70 -2.44 19.47 -17.42
CA VAL A 70 -2.53 20.90 -17.07
C VAL A 70 -3.80 21.21 -16.28
N ASP A 71 -4.96 20.69 -16.68
CA ASP A 71 -6.25 21.09 -16.10
C ASP A 71 -6.70 20.21 -14.93
N LEU A 72 -6.31 18.93 -14.91
CA LEU A 72 -6.80 17.97 -13.92
C LEU A 72 -5.74 17.56 -12.89
N MET A 73 -4.46 17.56 -13.27
CA MET A 73 -3.40 17.04 -12.39
C MET A 73 -2.55 18.11 -11.70
N ASN A 74 -2.34 19.26 -12.32
CA ASN A 74 -1.68 20.42 -11.69
C ASN A 74 -2.58 21.02 -10.60
N GLY A 75 -2.65 20.37 -9.44
CA GLY A 75 -3.49 20.77 -8.32
C GLY A 75 -3.89 19.63 -7.38
N VAL A 76 -3.59 18.38 -7.75
CA VAL A 76 -3.80 17.23 -6.85
C VAL A 76 -2.81 17.33 -5.69
N SER A 77 -3.31 17.24 -4.46
CA SER A 77 -2.47 17.28 -3.26
C SER A 77 -1.67 15.99 -3.12
N TRP A 78 -0.44 16.09 -2.59
CA TRP A 78 0.45 14.95 -2.31
C TRP A 78 0.97 14.20 -3.54
N VAL A 79 1.13 14.92 -4.66
CA VAL A 79 1.79 14.42 -5.88
C VAL A 79 3.23 14.94 -5.94
N GLU A 80 4.20 14.06 -6.09
CA GLU A 80 5.60 14.46 -6.23
C GLU A 80 5.99 14.60 -7.70
N THR A 81 5.55 13.68 -8.56
CA THR A 81 5.92 13.69 -9.98
C THR A 81 4.81 13.11 -10.86
N ILE A 82 4.58 13.73 -12.01
CA ILE A 82 3.68 13.24 -13.06
C ILE A 82 4.54 12.81 -14.24
N ARG A 83 4.28 11.61 -14.77
CA ARG A 83 4.88 11.08 -16.00
C ARG A 83 3.79 10.66 -16.97
N SER A 84 3.79 11.22 -18.16
CA SER A 84 2.84 10.83 -19.21
C SER A 84 3.52 10.16 -20.39
N LYS A 85 2.72 9.40 -21.13
CA LYS A 85 3.11 8.74 -22.37
C LYS A 85 1.93 8.70 -23.33
N SER A 86 2.10 9.34 -24.48
CA SER A 86 1.13 9.34 -25.57
C SER A 86 1.54 8.31 -26.62
N MET A 87 0.62 7.43 -27.00
CA MET A 87 0.76 6.46 -28.08
C MET A 87 -0.44 6.60 -29.03
N PRO A 88 -0.34 6.13 -30.29
CA PRO A 88 -1.50 6.08 -31.17
C PRO A 88 -2.61 5.27 -30.50
N GLY A 89 -3.79 5.87 -30.33
CA GLY A 89 -4.91 5.20 -29.69
C GLY A 89 -4.91 5.14 -28.16
N LEU A 90 -3.88 5.65 -27.45
CA LEU A 90 -3.78 5.50 -25.98
C LEU A 90 -2.96 6.63 -25.33
N SER A 91 -3.50 7.23 -24.27
CA SER A 91 -2.78 8.08 -23.33
C SER A 91 -2.61 7.33 -22.01
N SER A 92 -1.40 7.27 -21.45
CA SER A 92 -1.14 6.77 -20.10
C SER A 92 -0.47 7.87 -19.30
N ILE A 93 -0.98 8.10 -18.10
CA ILE A 93 -0.51 9.10 -17.16
C ILE A 93 -0.27 8.41 -15.83
N MET A 94 0.95 8.47 -15.33
CA MET A 94 1.38 7.87 -14.07
C MET A 94 1.76 8.95 -13.07
N GLN A 95 1.21 8.83 -11.86
CA GLN A 95 1.51 9.67 -10.72
C GLN A 95 2.41 8.93 -9.74
N LEU A 96 3.49 9.58 -9.32
CA LEU A 96 4.45 9.15 -8.32
C LEU A 96 4.41 10.07 -7.09
#